data_AF-A0A1I7FXN3-F1
#
_entry.id   AF-A0A1I7FXN3-F1
#
_cell.length_a   1.000
_cell.length_b   1.000
_cell.length_c   1.000
_cell.angle_alpha   90.00
_cell.angle_beta   90.00
_cell.angle_gamma   90.00
#
_symmetry.space_group_name_H-M   'P 1'
#
loop_
_entity.id
_entity.type
_entity.pdbx_description
1 polymer ?
#
loop_
_entity_poly.entity_id
_entity_poly.type
_entity_poly.pdbx_seq_one_letter_code
_entity_poly.pdbx_strand_id
1 'polypeptide(L)'
;MYIEWNNLPLRRHGSEPVLRENRYPNGEDGELCLLTFPKLEETGILRHCFTTRDGGASEGMYTSLNFRDHEGENRDHLLENFRRVARVFGTTEDRYVCTIQTHTKNVRVVTEEDAGKGTTKPRDYEDVDGLVTDVPGLILAAFTSDCVPVYFADPRHRAVGIAHSGWRGTVQRISREVIRRMEVQYGTDPSDLVCAVGPSICQDCYEISDDVAEHFLAAFPGHEEEILINKHNGHWQLDLWGANRIILEEAGVPADQISVTDICTCCNAGRLFSHRATGGMRGNNMAAIMLNPAEEER
;
A
#
# COMPACT_ATOMS: atom_id res chain seq x y z
N MET A 1 26.75 -1.50 -13.54
CA MET A 1 25.86 -2.18 -14.51
C MET A 1 24.45 -1.71 -14.22
N TYR A 2 24.00 -0.64 -14.90
CA TYR A 2 22.59 -0.25 -14.90
C TYR A 2 21.80 -1.42 -15.50
N ILE A 3 21.10 -2.19 -14.67
CA ILE A 3 20.47 -3.42 -15.13
C ILE A 3 19.26 -3.05 -15.99
N GLU A 4 19.11 -3.71 -17.14
CA GLU A 4 18.10 -3.52 -18.20
C GLU A 4 16.62 -3.67 -17.77
N TRP A 5 16.31 -3.66 -16.47
CA TRP A 5 14.95 -3.82 -15.94
C TRP A 5 14.04 -2.60 -16.17
N ASN A 6 14.60 -1.40 -16.28
CA ASN A 6 13.85 -0.13 -16.27
C ASN A 6 12.87 0.05 -17.45
N ASN A 7 12.95 -0.81 -18.48
CA ASN A 7 12.10 -0.76 -19.67
C ASN A 7 11.16 -1.96 -19.82
N LEU A 8 11.11 -2.89 -18.85
CA LEU A 8 10.14 -3.98 -18.93
C LEU A 8 8.72 -3.44 -18.67
N PRO A 9 7.76 -3.69 -19.57
CA PRO A 9 6.36 -3.34 -19.32
C PRO A 9 5.85 -4.14 -18.13
N LEU A 10 5.05 -3.51 -17.27
CA LEU A 10 4.39 -4.19 -16.17
C LEU A 10 3.40 -5.22 -16.72
N ARG A 11 3.55 -6.47 -16.28
CA ARG A 11 2.55 -7.52 -16.52
C ARG A 11 1.31 -7.22 -15.69
N ARG A 12 0.17 -7.18 -16.36
CA ARG A 12 -1.13 -6.84 -15.78
C ARG A 12 -2.11 -8.02 -15.87
N HIS A 13 -2.99 -8.10 -14.89
CA HIS A 13 -4.14 -8.99 -14.86
C HIS A 13 -5.37 -8.25 -15.40
N GLY A 14 -6.20 -8.92 -16.21
CA GLY A 14 -7.34 -8.28 -16.88
C GLY A 14 -6.98 -7.58 -18.19
N SER A 15 -7.99 -7.02 -18.86
CA SER A 15 -7.87 -6.43 -20.20
C SER A 15 -7.62 -4.92 -20.21
N GLU A 16 -7.95 -4.22 -19.13
CA GLU A 16 -7.85 -2.77 -19.02
C GLU A 16 -6.95 -2.37 -17.83
N PRO A 17 -6.02 -1.41 -18.01
CA PRO A 17 -5.16 -0.96 -16.92
C PRO A 17 -5.95 -0.25 -15.82
N VAL A 18 -5.77 -0.70 -14.57
CA VAL A 18 -6.36 -0.01 -13.39
C VAL A 18 -5.42 1.06 -12.85
N LEU A 19 -4.12 0.76 -12.77
CA LEU A 19 -3.11 1.73 -12.34
C LEU A 19 -2.39 2.42 -13.51
N ARG A 20 -2.08 3.71 -13.33
CA ARG A 20 -1.19 4.49 -14.20
C ARG A 20 0.25 4.41 -13.72
N GLU A 21 1.18 4.26 -14.67
CA GLU A 21 2.62 4.42 -14.41
C GLU A 21 3.03 5.87 -14.68
N ASN A 22 3.57 6.55 -13.67
CA ASN A 22 4.01 7.93 -13.75
C ASN A 22 5.53 8.01 -13.53
N ARG A 23 6.19 8.82 -14.35
CA ARG A 23 7.64 9.06 -14.32
C ARG A 23 7.91 10.47 -13.84
N TYR A 24 8.73 10.59 -12.81
CA TYR A 24 9.11 11.86 -12.22
C TYR A 24 10.61 12.08 -12.36
N PRO A 25 11.07 13.31 -12.69
CA PRO A 25 12.49 13.63 -12.70
C PRO A 25 13.15 13.35 -11.35
N ASN A 26 14.31 12.70 -11.36
CA ASN A 26 15.02 12.29 -10.14
C ASN A 26 16.49 12.73 -10.15
N GLY A 27 16.74 13.99 -10.54
CA GLY A 27 18.09 14.54 -10.63
C GLY A 27 18.98 13.81 -11.64
N GLU A 28 20.26 13.62 -11.31
CA GLU A 28 21.21 12.88 -12.15
C GLU A 28 20.95 11.36 -12.15
N ASP A 29 20.12 10.86 -11.22
CA ASP A 29 19.82 9.44 -11.03
C ASP A 29 18.65 8.94 -11.90
N GLY A 30 18.25 9.71 -12.91
CA GLY A 30 17.24 9.34 -13.91
C GLY A 30 15.81 9.69 -13.50
N GLU A 31 14.93 8.69 -13.47
CA GLU A 31 13.49 8.87 -13.21
C GLU A 31 13.03 8.00 -12.03
N LEU A 32 12.13 8.54 -11.22
CA LEU A 32 11.32 7.76 -10.28
C LEU A 32 10.08 7.27 -11.00
N CYS A 33 9.84 5.96 -10.92
CA CYS A 33 8.63 5.36 -11.45
C CYS A 33 7.66 5.02 -10.32
N LEU A 34 6.49 5.64 -10.31
CA LEU A 34 5.45 5.44 -9.31
C LEU A 34 4.13 5.04 -9.96
N LEU A 35 3.35 4.23 -9.26
CA LEU A 35 2.04 3.79 -9.70
C LEU A 35 0.94 4.57 -8.96
N THR A 36 -0.06 5.04 -9.68
CA THR A 36 -1.22 5.74 -9.09
C THR A 36 -2.54 5.17 -9.61
N PHE A 37 -3.61 5.47 -8.88
CA PHE A 37 -4.98 5.10 -9.23
C PHE A 37 -5.71 6.34 -9.75
N PRO A 38 -6.16 6.37 -11.02
CA PRO A 38 -6.90 7.49 -11.56
C PRO A 38 -8.14 7.88 -10.71
N LYS A 39 -8.90 6.88 -10.22
CA LYS A 39 -10.08 7.11 -9.38
C LYS A 39 -9.79 7.88 -8.08
N LEU A 40 -8.62 7.66 -7.47
CA LEU A 40 -8.20 8.43 -6.29
C LEU A 40 -7.74 9.85 -6.67
N GLU A 41 -7.11 10.03 -7.83
CA GLU A 41 -6.74 11.35 -8.35
C GLU A 41 -7.98 12.21 -8.69
N GLU A 42 -9.04 11.57 -9.22
CA GLU A 42 -10.32 12.20 -9.55
C GLU A 42 -11.01 12.85 -8.34
N THR A 43 -10.67 12.44 -7.11
CA THR A 43 -11.19 13.09 -5.89
C THR A 43 -10.68 14.53 -5.75
N GLY A 44 -9.51 14.86 -6.33
CA GLY A 44 -8.87 16.17 -6.25
C GLY A 44 -8.29 16.55 -4.88
N ILE A 45 -8.57 15.79 -3.82
CA ILE A 45 -8.23 16.18 -2.45
C ILE A 45 -6.89 15.64 -1.96
N LEU A 46 -6.22 14.77 -2.70
CA LEU A 46 -5.07 14.01 -2.22
C LEU A 46 -3.96 13.84 -3.26
N ARG A 47 -2.80 13.38 -2.80
CA ARG A 47 -1.77 12.71 -3.59
C ARG A 47 -1.53 11.33 -3.00
N HIS A 48 -1.17 10.37 -3.84
CA HIS A 48 -0.81 9.03 -3.40
C HIS A 48 0.13 8.37 -4.39
N CYS A 49 0.77 7.28 -3.96
CA CYS A 49 1.49 6.39 -4.86
C CYS A 49 1.64 4.99 -4.28
N PHE A 50 1.97 4.06 -5.16
CA PHE A 50 2.70 2.84 -4.85
C PHE A 50 4.06 2.90 -5.54
N THR A 51 5.15 2.73 -4.79
CA THR A 51 6.50 2.85 -5.37
C THR A 51 6.89 1.59 -6.13
N THR A 52 7.59 1.75 -7.25
CA THR A 52 8.37 0.64 -7.83
C THR A 52 9.72 0.52 -7.11
N ARG A 53 10.62 -0.34 -7.62
CA ARG A 53 12.01 -0.41 -7.15
C ARG A 53 12.95 0.56 -7.87
N ASP A 54 12.45 1.33 -8.83
CA ASP A 54 13.24 2.16 -9.74
C ASP A 54 13.52 3.54 -9.13
N GLY A 55 14.73 4.07 -9.38
CA GLY A 55 15.08 5.45 -9.05
C GLY A 55 15.46 5.68 -7.58
N GLY A 56 15.87 4.66 -6.84
CA GLY A 56 16.38 4.82 -5.48
C GLY A 56 17.90 4.79 -5.35
N ALA A 57 18.39 4.85 -4.12
CA ALA A 57 19.79 4.89 -3.74
C ALA A 57 20.31 3.58 -3.12
N SER A 58 19.41 2.66 -2.75
CA SER A 58 19.80 1.38 -2.15
C SER A 58 20.50 0.47 -3.15
N GLU A 59 21.33 -0.43 -2.64
CA GLU A 59 22.19 -1.31 -3.45
C GLU A 59 21.90 -2.80 -3.18
N GLY A 60 22.56 -3.69 -3.92
CA GLY A 60 22.45 -5.14 -3.73
C GLY A 60 21.01 -5.65 -3.88
N MET A 61 20.56 -6.48 -2.93
CA MET A 61 19.20 -7.02 -2.96
C MET A 61 18.10 -5.97 -2.70
N TYR A 62 18.48 -4.80 -2.19
CA TYR A 62 17.60 -3.66 -1.95
C TYR A 62 17.54 -2.69 -3.14
N THR A 63 18.24 -3.01 -4.24
CA THR A 63 18.29 -2.14 -5.42
C THR A 63 16.88 -1.87 -5.97
N SER A 64 16.44 -0.62 -6.17
CA SER A 64 17.10 0.64 -5.76
C SER A 64 16.29 1.45 -4.75
N LEU A 65 14.96 1.40 -4.80
CA LEU A 65 14.08 2.25 -3.98
C LEU A 65 13.47 1.49 -2.80
N ASN A 66 14.30 1.10 -1.83
CA ASN A 66 13.88 0.41 -0.60
C ASN A 66 13.51 1.41 0.52
N PHE A 67 12.49 1.07 1.32
CA PHE A 67 12.03 1.91 2.44
C PHE A 67 12.08 1.22 3.81
N ARG A 68 12.46 -0.06 3.87
CA ARG A 68 12.54 -0.77 5.14
C ARG A 68 13.98 -1.00 5.55
N ASP A 69 14.24 -0.67 6.80
CA ASP A 69 15.49 -0.99 7.49
C ASP A 69 15.55 -2.50 7.72
N HIS A 70 16.35 -3.17 6.90
CA HIS A 70 16.72 -4.58 7.03
C HIS A 70 18.19 -4.64 7.43
N GLU A 71 18.62 -5.76 7.99
CA GLU A 71 20.03 -5.95 8.37
C GLU A 71 20.95 -5.70 7.15
N GLY A 72 21.89 -4.76 7.32
CA GLY A 72 22.85 -4.37 6.27
C GLY A 72 22.38 -3.28 5.31
N GLU A 73 21.16 -2.73 5.45
CA GLU A 73 20.74 -1.54 4.68
C GLU A 73 21.41 -0.26 5.21
N ASN A 74 21.79 0.63 4.29
CA ASN A 74 22.37 1.93 4.64
C ASN A 74 21.26 2.93 4.97
N ARG A 75 21.31 3.49 6.18
CA ARG A 75 20.35 4.51 6.66
C ARG A 75 20.30 5.75 5.76
N ASP A 76 21.43 6.17 5.18
CA ASP A 76 21.47 7.32 4.29
C ASP A 76 20.76 7.02 2.96
N HIS A 77 20.86 5.79 2.45
CA HIS A 77 20.12 5.36 1.26
C HIS A 77 18.61 5.33 1.53
N LEU A 78 18.19 4.80 2.69
CA LEU A 78 16.79 4.83 3.10
C LEU A 78 16.24 6.26 3.16
N LEU A 79 16.96 7.16 3.84
CA LEU A 79 16.54 8.54 3.99
C LEU A 79 16.49 9.27 2.64
N GLU A 80 17.43 8.99 1.75
CA GLU A 80 17.40 9.51 0.38
C GLU A 80 16.21 8.97 -0.42
N ASN A 81 15.85 7.70 -0.28
CA ASN A 81 14.65 7.14 -0.92
C ASN A 81 13.37 7.84 -0.41
N PHE A 82 13.28 8.13 0.89
CA PHE A 82 12.16 8.92 1.45
C PHE A 82 12.13 10.35 0.89
N ARG A 83 13.28 11.03 0.79
CA ARG A 83 13.39 12.37 0.18
C ARG A 83 12.91 12.39 -1.25
N ARG A 84 13.34 11.42 -2.04
CA ARG A 84 12.97 11.28 -3.46
C ARG A 84 11.47 11.21 -3.65
N VAL A 85 10.79 10.38 -2.88
CA VAL A 85 9.33 10.29 -2.95
C VAL A 85 8.65 11.53 -2.36
N ALA A 86 9.15 12.10 -1.26
CA ALA A 86 8.56 13.32 -0.67
C ALA A 86 8.52 14.49 -1.65
N ARG A 87 9.54 14.64 -2.51
CA ARG A 87 9.56 15.67 -3.56
C ARG A 87 8.38 15.53 -4.53
N VAL A 88 7.96 14.31 -4.85
CA VAL A 88 6.78 14.06 -5.70
C VAL A 88 5.48 14.52 -5.02
N PHE A 89 5.41 14.35 -3.70
CA PHE A 89 4.32 14.88 -2.88
C PHE A 89 4.41 16.41 -2.69
N GLY A 90 5.48 17.06 -3.14
CA GLY A 90 5.69 18.51 -2.98
C GLY A 90 6.13 18.89 -1.57
N THR A 91 6.79 17.98 -0.86
CA THR A 91 7.19 18.18 0.53
C THR A 91 8.54 17.50 0.85
N THR A 92 8.86 17.37 2.14
CA THR A 92 10.12 16.84 2.67
C THR A 92 9.90 15.60 3.53
N GLU A 93 10.99 14.86 3.78
CA GLU A 93 10.96 13.56 4.46
C GLU A 93 10.50 13.62 5.93
N ASP A 94 10.49 14.81 6.54
CA ASP A 94 9.96 15.06 7.88
C ASP A 94 8.44 15.14 7.94
N ARG A 95 7.75 14.99 6.81
CA ARG A 95 6.28 14.92 6.73
C ARG A 95 5.71 13.51 6.72
N TYR A 96 6.56 12.48 6.73
CA TYR A 96 6.09 11.10 6.81
C TYR A 96 5.60 10.71 8.20
N VAL A 97 4.60 9.85 8.23
CA VAL A 97 4.24 9.04 9.40
C VAL A 97 4.12 7.60 8.93
N CYS A 98 4.97 6.73 9.47
CA CYS A 98 5.13 5.36 8.97
C CYS A 98 4.58 4.31 9.93
N THR A 99 3.84 3.34 9.42
CA THR A 99 3.37 2.17 10.20
C THR A 99 4.51 1.39 10.89
N ILE A 100 4.20 0.67 11.98
CA ILE A 100 5.03 -0.41 12.53
C ILE A 100 4.26 -1.71 12.38
N GLN A 101 4.46 -2.36 11.24
CA GLN A 101 3.62 -3.46 10.80
C GLN A 101 4.01 -4.78 11.46
N THR A 102 3.04 -5.37 12.14
CA THR A 102 3.12 -6.65 12.86
C THR A 102 2.00 -7.59 12.42
N HIS A 103 1.29 -7.24 11.33
CA HIS A 103 0.18 -7.98 10.74
C HIS A 103 -1.04 -8.09 11.67
N THR A 104 -1.30 -7.04 12.44
CA THR A 104 -2.53 -6.92 13.24
C THR A 104 -3.56 -6.07 12.50
N LYS A 105 -4.63 -5.69 13.19
CA LYS A 105 -5.63 -4.73 12.70
C LYS A 105 -5.57 -3.38 13.40
N ASN A 106 -4.48 -3.07 14.10
CA ASN A 106 -4.39 -1.86 14.88
C ASN A 106 -4.24 -0.63 13.98
N VAL A 107 -5.12 0.35 14.21
CA VAL A 107 -5.17 1.59 13.44
C VAL A 107 -4.96 2.79 14.36
N ARG A 108 -4.06 3.69 13.95
CA ARG A 108 -3.72 4.92 14.67
C ARG A 108 -4.29 6.14 13.94
N VAL A 109 -4.87 7.06 14.71
CA VAL A 109 -5.16 8.43 14.27
C VAL A 109 -3.86 9.23 14.35
N VAL A 110 -3.49 9.84 13.23
CA VAL A 110 -2.24 10.58 13.04
C VAL A 110 -2.52 12.08 13.08
N THR A 111 -1.67 12.81 13.82
CA THR A 111 -1.76 14.26 13.96
C THR A 111 -0.44 14.94 13.57
N GLU A 112 -0.41 16.27 13.59
CA GLU A 112 0.79 17.06 13.29
C GLU A 112 1.99 16.70 14.22
N GLU A 113 1.73 16.29 15.46
CA GLU A 113 2.78 15.86 16.40
C GLU A 113 3.53 14.60 15.93
N ASP A 114 2.91 13.82 15.05
CA ASP A 114 3.48 12.60 14.51
C ASP A 114 4.38 12.84 13.29
N ALA A 115 4.44 14.07 12.75
CA ALA A 115 5.25 14.40 11.57
C ALA A 115 6.72 13.98 11.75
N GLY A 116 7.21 13.14 10.84
CA GLY A 116 8.58 12.63 10.79
C GLY A 116 8.76 11.28 11.51
N LYS A 117 7.73 10.76 12.21
CA LYS A 117 7.83 9.49 12.93
C LYS A 117 7.97 8.32 11.95
N GLY A 118 9.16 7.74 11.91
CA GLY A 118 9.55 6.67 10.99
C GLY A 118 10.57 7.08 9.94
N THR A 119 10.93 8.37 9.89
CA THR A 119 11.96 8.92 9.00
C THR A 119 12.97 9.76 9.80
N THR A 120 12.64 11.02 10.10
CA THR A 120 13.49 11.99 10.80
C THR A 120 13.34 11.93 12.32
N LYS A 121 12.26 11.33 12.81
CA LYS A 121 11.99 11.09 14.23
C LYS A 121 11.76 9.59 14.49
N PRO A 122 12.14 9.08 15.68
CA PRO A 122 11.73 7.75 16.10
C PRO A 122 10.21 7.69 16.28
N ARG A 123 9.64 6.49 16.10
CA ARG A 123 8.24 6.21 16.41
C ARG A 123 8.12 5.94 17.91
N ASP A 124 7.10 6.49 18.54
CA ASP A 124 6.73 6.30 19.96
C ASP A 124 5.50 5.38 20.11
N TYR A 125 5.17 4.66 19.04
CA TYR A 125 4.11 3.66 18.98
C TYR A 125 4.69 2.36 18.43
N GLU A 126 3.99 1.27 18.70
CA GLU A 126 4.30 -0.08 18.24
C GLU A 126 3.01 -0.72 17.73
N ASP A 127 3.14 -1.79 16.93
CA ASP A 127 2.01 -2.61 16.49
C ASP A 127 0.88 -1.80 15.84
N VAL A 128 1.19 -1.13 14.73
CA VAL A 128 0.28 -0.29 13.96
C VAL A 128 0.41 -0.64 12.48
N ASP A 129 -0.63 -1.28 11.94
CA ASP A 129 -0.71 -1.68 10.54
C ASP A 129 -1.58 -0.73 9.71
N GLY A 130 -2.33 0.19 10.34
CA GLY A 130 -3.10 1.22 9.63
C GLY A 130 -2.99 2.62 10.24
N LEU A 131 -3.08 3.64 9.39
CA LEU A 131 -3.02 5.05 9.78
C LEU A 131 -4.18 5.81 9.15
N VAL A 132 -4.71 6.81 9.85
CA VAL A 132 -5.72 7.74 9.34
C VAL A 132 -5.41 9.17 9.76
N THR A 133 -5.70 10.17 8.92
CA THR A 133 -5.52 11.59 9.25
C THR A 133 -6.46 12.48 8.44
N ASP A 134 -6.88 13.60 9.02
CA ASP A 134 -7.46 14.77 8.34
C ASP A 134 -6.46 15.94 8.26
N VAL A 135 -5.22 15.75 8.74
CA VAL A 135 -4.17 16.78 8.72
C VAL A 135 -3.55 16.87 7.32
N PRO A 136 -3.68 18.00 6.62
CA PRO A 136 -3.09 18.15 5.30
C PRO A 136 -1.55 18.12 5.33
N GLY A 137 -0.96 17.59 4.27
CA GLY A 137 0.50 17.60 4.11
C GLY A 137 1.26 16.57 4.95
N LEU A 138 0.58 15.64 5.64
CA LEU A 138 1.22 14.45 6.24
C LEU A 138 1.14 13.27 5.27
N ILE A 139 2.29 12.64 5.00
CA ILE A 139 2.37 11.44 4.17
C ILE A 139 2.23 10.23 5.07
N LEU A 140 1.10 9.52 4.98
CA LEU A 140 0.92 8.23 5.64
C LEU A 140 1.58 7.14 4.79
N ALA A 141 2.48 6.35 5.38
CA ALA A 141 3.23 5.33 4.66
C ALA A 141 3.07 3.93 5.27
N ALA A 142 2.77 2.96 4.40
CA ALA A 142 2.78 1.53 4.68
C ALA A 142 3.73 0.81 3.71
N PHE A 143 4.43 -0.21 4.21
CA PHE A 143 5.46 -0.91 3.44
C PHE A 143 5.01 -2.31 3.03
N THR A 144 5.39 -2.77 1.85
CA THR A 144 4.99 -4.12 1.43
C THR A 144 6.02 -4.78 0.52
N SER A 145 6.00 -6.10 0.52
CA SER A 145 6.21 -6.89 -0.68
C SER A 145 5.22 -8.04 -0.59
N ASP A 146 4.30 -8.14 -1.52
CA ASP A 146 3.22 -9.14 -1.57
C ASP A 146 2.01 -8.91 -0.66
N CYS A 147 2.13 -8.28 0.51
CA CYS A 147 0.96 -7.93 1.33
C CYS A 147 0.17 -6.79 0.68
N VAL A 148 -1.14 -6.72 0.92
CA VAL A 148 -2.04 -5.77 0.24
C VAL A 148 -2.00 -4.41 0.94
N PRO A 149 -1.52 -3.33 0.32
CA PRO A 149 -1.81 -1.99 0.83
C PRO A 149 -3.22 -1.57 0.42
N VAL A 150 -3.99 -0.99 1.33
CA VAL A 150 -5.33 -0.47 1.05
C VAL A 150 -5.37 1.02 1.33
N TYR A 151 -5.89 1.80 0.37
CA TYR A 151 -6.00 3.25 0.42
C TYR A 151 -7.45 3.66 0.68
N PHE A 152 -7.64 4.70 1.48
CA PHE A 152 -8.96 5.22 1.85
C PHE A 152 -8.95 6.74 1.67
N ALA A 153 -9.92 7.26 0.94
CA ALA A 153 -10.13 8.68 0.77
C ALA A 153 -11.57 9.02 1.11
N ASP A 154 -11.76 9.99 1.99
CA ASP A 154 -13.05 10.61 2.29
C ASP A 154 -13.03 12.04 1.70
N PRO A 155 -13.62 12.25 0.51
CA PRO A 155 -13.70 13.57 -0.10
C PRO A 155 -14.58 14.56 0.66
N ARG A 156 -15.53 14.07 1.46
CA ARG A 156 -16.54 14.89 2.14
C ARG A 156 -15.98 15.53 3.40
N HIS A 157 -15.32 14.72 4.23
CA HIS A 157 -14.72 15.17 5.49
C HIS A 157 -13.24 15.52 5.34
N ARG A 158 -12.67 15.33 4.13
CA ARG A 158 -11.26 15.56 3.83
C ARG A 158 -10.35 14.78 4.77
N ALA A 159 -10.54 13.46 4.80
CA ALA A 159 -9.70 12.55 5.55
C ALA A 159 -9.12 11.48 4.62
N VAL A 160 -7.94 10.97 4.97
CA VAL A 160 -7.28 9.87 4.25
C VAL A 160 -6.83 8.80 5.22
N GLY A 161 -6.71 7.58 4.71
CA GLY A 161 -6.21 6.44 5.45
C GLY A 161 -5.39 5.49 4.58
N ILE A 162 -4.55 4.70 5.23
CA ILE A 162 -3.79 3.63 4.61
C ILE A 162 -3.71 2.43 5.55
N ALA A 163 -3.78 1.22 4.99
CA ALA A 163 -3.64 -0.03 5.74
C ALA A 163 -2.65 -0.97 5.07
N HIS A 164 -1.88 -1.70 5.88
CA HIS A 164 -1.17 -2.90 5.49
C HIS A 164 -2.02 -4.13 5.84
N SER A 165 -2.53 -4.79 4.80
CA SER A 165 -3.39 -5.98 4.90
C SER A 165 -2.64 -7.19 4.34
N GLY A 166 -1.71 -7.73 5.14
CA GLY A 166 -1.25 -9.11 4.93
C GLY A 166 -2.35 -10.11 5.31
N TRP A 167 -2.16 -11.41 5.05
CA TRP A 167 -3.23 -12.39 5.24
C TRP A 167 -3.86 -12.38 6.65
N ARG A 168 -3.05 -12.19 7.71
CA ARG A 168 -3.56 -12.07 9.09
C ARG A 168 -4.38 -10.80 9.29
N GLY A 169 -3.94 -9.67 8.76
CA GLY A 169 -4.67 -8.41 8.79
C GLY A 169 -5.98 -8.48 8.00
N THR A 170 -5.99 -9.18 6.86
CA THR A 170 -7.18 -9.44 6.06
C THR A 170 -8.20 -10.28 6.84
N VAL A 171 -7.79 -11.41 7.43
CA VAL A 171 -8.66 -12.25 8.29
C VAL A 171 -9.21 -11.44 9.48
N GLN A 172 -8.38 -10.57 10.06
CA GLN A 172 -8.79 -9.68 11.16
C GLN A 172 -9.65 -8.47 10.70
N ARG A 173 -9.89 -8.32 9.39
CA ARG A 173 -10.62 -7.22 8.75
C ARG A 173 -10.04 -5.82 9.04
N ILE A 174 -8.73 -5.64 8.89
CA ILE A 174 -8.09 -4.32 9.11
C ILE A 174 -8.72 -3.20 8.29
N SER A 175 -9.12 -3.46 7.04
CA SER A 175 -9.76 -2.44 6.19
C SER A 175 -11.08 -1.92 6.79
N ARG A 176 -11.86 -2.81 7.42
CA ARG A 176 -13.07 -2.41 8.16
C ARG A 176 -12.72 -1.61 9.41
N GLU A 177 -11.63 -1.95 10.10
CA GLU A 177 -11.18 -1.18 11.26
C GLU A 177 -10.70 0.23 10.87
N VAL A 178 -10.06 0.40 9.72
CA VAL A 178 -9.71 1.73 9.19
C VAL A 178 -10.96 2.56 8.95
N ILE A 179 -11.96 2.00 8.25
CA ILE A 179 -13.25 2.69 8.01
C ILE A 179 -13.90 3.07 9.34
N ARG A 180 -14.00 2.12 10.29
CA ARG A 180 -14.54 2.38 11.63
C ARG A 180 -13.81 3.50 12.37
N ARG A 181 -12.48 3.58 12.23
CA ARG A 181 -11.70 4.66 12.83
C ARG A 181 -11.97 6.01 12.16
N MET A 182 -12.13 6.03 10.84
CA MET A 182 -12.50 7.24 10.10
C MET A 182 -13.92 7.72 10.46
N GLU A 183 -14.89 6.80 10.57
CA GLU A 183 -16.26 7.10 11.04
C GLU A 183 -16.22 7.77 12.43
N VAL A 184 -15.52 7.16 13.39
CA VAL A 184 -15.45 7.66 14.77
C VAL A 184 -14.72 9.00 14.86
N GLN A 185 -13.65 9.18 14.09
CA GLN A 185 -12.78 10.35 14.22
C GLN A 185 -13.26 11.56 13.40
N TYR A 186 -13.76 11.32 12.19
CA TYR A 186 -14.06 12.38 11.22
C TYR A 186 -15.54 12.46 10.83
N GLY A 187 -16.35 11.48 11.22
CA GLY A 187 -17.75 11.37 10.79
C GLY A 187 -17.91 10.80 9.38
N THR A 188 -16.87 10.15 8.84
CA THR A 188 -16.89 9.48 7.53
C THR A 188 -18.12 8.59 7.37
N ASP A 189 -18.79 8.69 6.23
CA ASP A 189 -19.80 7.72 5.79
C ASP A 189 -19.13 6.76 4.79
N PRO A 190 -19.16 5.44 4.98
CA PRO A 190 -18.57 4.50 4.04
C PRO A 190 -19.10 4.65 2.60
N SER A 191 -20.33 5.13 2.43
CA SER A 191 -20.92 5.37 1.11
C SER A 191 -20.27 6.52 0.33
N ASP A 192 -19.53 7.40 1.02
CA ASP A 192 -18.78 8.51 0.44
C ASP A 192 -17.30 8.17 0.19
N LEU A 193 -16.83 6.99 0.64
CA LEU A 193 -15.43 6.61 0.52
C LEU A 193 -15.06 6.23 -0.92
N VAL A 194 -13.85 6.64 -1.31
CA VAL A 194 -13.15 6.13 -2.48
C VAL A 194 -11.96 5.30 -1.99
N CYS A 195 -11.93 4.02 -2.35
CA CYS A 195 -10.94 3.07 -1.87
C CYS A 195 -10.13 2.45 -3.01
N ALA A 196 -8.90 2.05 -2.71
CA ALA A 196 -8.09 1.27 -3.64
C ALA A 196 -7.38 0.10 -2.95
N VAL A 197 -7.43 -1.07 -3.56
CA VAL A 197 -6.67 -2.27 -3.20
C VAL A 197 -5.41 -2.26 -4.06
N GLY A 198 -4.25 -1.99 -3.43
CA GLY A 198 -2.99 -1.70 -4.11
C GLY A 198 -2.20 -2.92 -4.59
N PRO A 199 -1.15 -2.70 -5.40
CA PRO A 199 -0.30 -3.77 -5.93
C PRO A 199 0.26 -4.69 -4.83
N SER A 200 0.08 -5.99 -5.02
CA SER A 200 0.47 -7.03 -4.07
C SER A 200 0.50 -8.39 -4.78
N ILE A 201 0.60 -9.52 -4.08
CA ILE A 201 0.61 -10.83 -4.74
C ILE A 201 -0.78 -11.23 -5.25
N CYS A 202 -0.89 -11.70 -6.49
CA CYS A 202 -2.13 -12.22 -7.06
C CYS A 202 -2.40 -13.67 -6.65
N GLN A 203 -3.65 -14.12 -6.81
CA GLN A 203 -4.09 -15.49 -6.50
C GLN A 203 -3.24 -16.57 -7.18
N ASP A 204 -2.91 -16.38 -8.47
CA ASP A 204 -2.09 -17.34 -9.22
C ASP A 204 -0.71 -17.59 -8.59
N CYS A 205 -0.13 -16.57 -7.94
CA CYS A 205 1.18 -16.65 -7.30
C CYS A 205 1.12 -16.95 -5.80
N TYR A 206 -0.06 -16.88 -5.18
CA TYR A 206 -0.18 -16.98 -3.72
C TYR A 206 -0.73 -18.32 -3.26
N GLU A 207 0.13 -19.32 -3.34
CA GLU A 207 -0.13 -20.62 -2.73
C GLU A 207 0.06 -20.57 -1.21
N ILE A 208 -0.92 -21.06 -0.48
CA ILE A 208 -0.96 -21.18 0.98
C ILE A 208 -1.25 -22.63 1.39
N SER A 209 -0.99 -22.95 2.65
CA SER A 209 -1.31 -24.23 3.27
C SER A 209 -2.74 -24.29 3.81
N ASP A 210 -3.23 -25.50 4.10
CA ASP A 210 -4.57 -25.74 4.66
C ASP A 210 -4.86 -24.93 5.94
N ASP A 211 -3.89 -24.80 6.85
CA ASP A 211 -4.06 -24.05 8.11
C ASP A 211 -4.36 -22.57 7.86
N VAL A 212 -3.74 -21.97 6.85
CA VAL A 212 -4.05 -20.60 6.45
C VAL A 212 -5.42 -20.54 5.77
N ALA A 213 -5.77 -21.51 4.93
CA ALA A 213 -7.05 -21.54 4.24
C ALA A 213 -8.24 -21.67 5.22
N GLU A 214 -8.11 -22.46 6.28
CA GLU A 214 -9.12 -22.61 7.33
C GLU A 214 -9.49 -21.26 7.97
N HIS A 215 -8.52 -20.37 8.18
CA HIS A 215 -8.79 -19.03 8.69
C HIS A 215 -9.66 -18.19 7.74
N PHE A 216 -9.47 -18.34 6.43
CA PHE A 216 -10.27 -17.63 5.43
C PHE A 216 -11.67 -18.23 5.27
N LEU A 217 -11.79 -19.56 5.27
CA LEU A 217 -13.10 -20.25 5.28
C LEU A 217 -13.95 -19.78 6.46
N ALA A 218 -13.35 -19.64 7.65
CA ALA A 218 -14.05 -19.15 8.83
C ALA A 218 -14.37 -17.65 8.77
N ALA A 219 -13.49 -16.84 8.19
CA ALA A 219 -13.64 -15.38 8.16
C ALA A 219 -14.54 -14.86 7.02
N PHE A 220 -14.76 -15.64 5.96
CA PHE A 220 -15.49 -15.22 4.75
C PHE A 220 -16.64 -16.18 4.41
N PRO A 221 -17.61 -16.38 5.32
CA PRO A 221 -18.73 -17.29 5.07
C PRO A 221 -19.55 -16.81 3.86
N GLY A 222 -19.73 -17.67 2.87
CA GLY A 222 -20.46 -17.39 1.63
C GLY A 222 -19.63 -16.81 0.48
N HIS A 223 -18.34 -16.54 0.70
CA HIS A 223 -17.41 -16.04 -0.31
C HIS A 223 -16.23 -16.98 -0.56
N GLU A 224 -16.26 -18.20 -0.01
CA GLU A 224 -15.14 -19.13 0.00
C GLU A 224 -14.67 -19.45 -1.43
N GLU A 225 -15.60 -19.78 -2.33
CA GLU A 225 -15.31 -20.10 -3.72
C GLU A 225 -14.84 -18.88 -4.54
N GLU A 226 -15.09 -17.65 -4.06
CA GLU A 226 -14.60 -16.43 -4.71
C GLU A 226 -13.12 -16.18 -4.42
N ILE A 227 -12.65 -16.54 -3.23
CA ILE A 227 -11.31 -16.16 -2.76
C ILE A 227 -10.34 -17.34 -2.61
N LEU A 228 -10.82 -18.59 -2.67
CA LEU A 228 -10.00 -19.78 -2.48
C LEU A 228 -10.19 -20.79 -3.63
N ILE A 229 -9.07 -21.27 -4.16
CA ILE A 229 -9.04 -22.40 -5.11
C ILE A 229 -8.29 -23.56 -4.44
N ASN A 230 -8.98 -24.66 -4.19
CA ASN A 230 -8.37 -25.87 -3.63
C ASN A 230 -7.54 -26.58 -4.71
N LYS A 231 -6.26 -26.87 -4.43
CA LYS A 231 -5.36 -27.59 -5.36
C LYS A 231 -5.42 -29.11 -5.22
N HIS A 232 -6.25 -29.61 -4.29
CA HIS A 232 -6.47 -31.03 -3.96
C HIS A 232 -5.20 -31.78 -3.54
N ASN A 233 -4.25 -31.06 -2.94
CA ASN A 233 -2.95 -31.60 -2.49
C ASN A 233 -2.49 -31.01 -1.14
N GLY A 234 -3.42 -30.47 -0.34
CA GLY A 234 -3.12 -29.78 0.93
C GLY A 234 -2.69 -28.32 0.78
N HIS A 235 -2.82 -27.77 -0.43
CA HIS A 235 -2.55 -26.37 -0.73
C HIS A 235 -3.74 -25.69 -1.40
N TRP A 236 -3.76 -24.37 -1.30
CA TRP A 236 -4.79 -23.50 -1.87
C TRP A 236 -4.15 -22.31 -2.55
N GLN A 237 -4.82 -21.76 -3.56
CA GLN A 237 -4.51 -20.43 -4.07
C GLN A 237 -5.48 -19.42 -3.44
N LEU A 238 -4.94 -18.38 -2.81
CA LEU A 238 -5.69 -17.38 -2.07
C LEU A 238 -5.71 -16.04 -2.81
N ASP A 239 -6.89 -15.51 -3.07
CA ASP A 239 -7.09 -14.16 -3.59
C ASP A 239 -7.24 -13.14 -2.46
N LEU A 240 -6.13 -12.49 -2.10
CA LEU A 240 -6.16 -11.38 -1.16
C LEU A 240 -6.79 -10.10 -1.74
N TRP A 241 -6.81 -9.93 -3.07
CA TRP A 241 -7.43 -8.77 -3.70
C TRP A 241 -8.95 -8.85 -3.57
N GLY A 242 -9.53 -9.98 -3.95
CA GLY A 242 -10.95 -10.29 -3.76
C GLY A 242 -11.36 -10.21 -2.30
N ALA A 243 -10.58 -10.81 -1.38
CA ALA A 243 -10.89 -10.76 0.05
C ALA A 243 -10.95 -9.32 0.61
N ASN A 244 -10.01 -8.44 0.22
CA ASN A 244 -10.05 -7.04 0.67
C ASN A 244 -11.17 -6.24 0.00
N ARG A 245 -11.52 -6.52 -1.27
CA ARG A 245 -12.70 -5.95 -1.94
C ARG A 245 -13.99 -6.30 -1.17
N ILE A 246 -14.19 -7.57 -0.85
CA ILE A 246 -15.37 -8.04 -0.09
C ILE A 246 -15.48 -7.31 1.26
N ILE A 247 -14.37 -7.16 1.99
CA ILE A 247 -14.37 -6.42 3.27
C ILE A 247 -14.82 -4.96 3.08
N LEU A 248 -14.40 -4.29 2.01
CA LEU A 248 -14.77 -2.91 1.73
C LEU A 248 -16.26 -2.79 1.37
N GLU A 249 -16.76 -3.68 0.51
CA GLU A 249 -18.17 -3.73 0.11
C GLU A 249 -19.09 -4.00 1.32
N GLU A 250 -18.75 -4.99 2.16
CA GLU A 250 -19.48 -5.28 3.40
C GLU A 250 -19.44 -4.13 4.42
N ALA A 251 -18.38 -3.32 4.39
CA ALA A 251 -18.26 -2.14 5.23
C ALA A 251 -19.10 -0.95 4.70
N GLY A 252 -19.73 -1.09 3.53
CA GLY A 252 -20.63 -0.10 2.95
C GLY A 252 -20.01 0.76 1.84
N VAL A 253 -18.78 0.48 1.42
CA VAL A 253 -18.14 1.19 0.29
C VAL A 253 -18.79 0.72 -1.03
N PRO A 254 -19.28 1.63 -1.89
CA PRO A 254 -19.89 1.25 -3.16
C PRO A 254 -18.87 0.59 -4.09
N ALA A 255 -19.26 -0.48 -4.79
CA ALA A 255 -18.36 -1.25 -5.65
C ALA A 255 -17.69 -0.41 -6.75
N ASP A 256 -18.38 0.60 -7.29
CA ASP A 256 -17.86 1.53 -8.30
C ASP A 256 -16.89 2.61 -7.73
N GLN A 257 -16.75 2.66 -6.40
CA GLN A 257 -15.78 3.47 -5.68
C GLN A 257 -14.56 2.66 -5.18
N ILE A 258 -14.51 1.36 -5.48
CA ILE A 258 -13.39 0.48 -5.14
C ILE A 258 -12.58 0.18 -6.40
N SER A 259 -11.34 0.64 -6.44
CA SER A 259 -10.38 0.22 -7.46
C SER A 259 -9.56 -0.98 -6.98
N VAL A 260 -9.51 -2.07 -7.74
CA VAL A 260 -8.69 -3.24 -7.40
C VAL A 260 -7.51 -3.34 -8.36
N THR A 261 -6.29 -3.45 -7.83
CA THR A 261 -5.06 -3.55 -8.62
C THR A 261 -5.12 -4.61 -9.71
N ASP A 262 -4.47 -4.32 -10.83
CA ASP A 262 -4.19 -5.26 -11.91
C ASP A 262 -2.73 -5.76 -11.88
N ILE A 263 -1.93 -5.34 -10.90
CA ILE A 263 -0.48 -5.58 -10.87
C ILE A 263 -0.10 -6.51 -9.73
N CYS A 264 0.52 -7.64 -10.09
CA CYS A 264 1.10 -8.60 -9.15
C CYS A 264 2.58 -8.31 -8.84
N THR A 265 2.97 -8.21 -7.57
CA THR A 265 4.36 -8.03 -7.14
C THR A 265 5.25 -9.21 -7.55
N CYS A 266 4.76 -10.43 -7.39
CA CYS A 266 5.50 -11.65 -7.75
C CYS A 266 5.71 -11.77 -9.26
N CYS A 267 4.69 -11.49 -10.07
CA CYS A 267 4.82 -11.50 -11.54
C CYS A 267 5.73 -10.39 -12.07
N ASN A 268 5.91 -9.31 -11.30
CA ASN A 268 6.68 -8.12 -11.68
C ASN A 268 7.93 -7.94 -10.80
N ALA A 269 8.55 -9.03 -10.32
CA ALA A 269 9.69 -8.96 -9.40
C ALA A 269 10.93 -8.22 -9.97
N GLY A 270 10.99 -8.00 -11.29
CA GLY A 270 12.00 -7.14 -11.93
C GLY A 270 11.79 -5.64 -11.70
N ARG A 271 10.54 -5.19 -11.43
CA ARG A 271 10.16 -3.78 -11.20
C ARG A 271 9.64 -3.53 -9.78
N LEU A 272 9.15 -4.55 -9.10
CA LEU A 272 8.59 -4.50 -7.75
C LEU A 272 9.34 -5.46 -6.81
N PHE A 273 9.35 -5.18 -5.52
CA PHE A 273 9.86 -6.15 -4.55
C PHE A 273 8.79 -7.20 -4.26
N SER A 274 9.20 -8.46 -4.18
CA SER A 274 8.34 -9.59 -3.83
C SER A 274 9.09 -10.52 -2.90
N HIS A 275 8.48 -10.88 -1.76
CA HIS A 275 9.02 -11.83 -0.81
C HIS A 275 8.94 -13.25 -1.36
N ARG A 276 7.80 -13.60 -1.98
CA ARG A 276 7.58 -14.90 -2.61
C ARG A 276 8.55 -15.16 -3.74
N ALA A 277 8.75 -14.17 -4.63
CA ALA A 277 9.61 -14.37 -5.80
C ALA A 277 11.11 -14.54 -5.44
N THR A 278 11.56 -13.95 -4.34
CA THR A 278 12.99 -13.95 -3.96
C THR A 278 13.31 -14.83 -2.75
N GLY A 279 12.35 -15.62 -2.26
CA GLY A 279 12.54 -16.44 -1.06
C GLY A 279 12.89 -15.62 0.19
N GLY A 280 12.40 -14.39 0.27
CA GLY A 280 12.61 -13.48 1.39
C GLY A 280 13.79 -12.50 1.27
N MET A 281 14.65 -12.65 0.27
CA MET A 281 15.80 -11.75 0.04
C MET A 281 15.36 -10.52 -0.77
N ARG A 282 14.85 -9.48 -0.10
CA ARG A 282 14.20 -8.34 -0.77
C ARG A 282 14.19 -7.05 0.05
N GLY A 283 14.02 -5.91 -0.62
CA GLY A 283 13.58 -4.63 -0.04
C GLY A 283 12.06 -4.47 0.01
N ASN A 284 11.55 -3.32 0.41
CA ASN A 284 10.12 -3.03 0.50
C ASN A 284 9.71 -1.94 -0.48
N ASN A 285 8.61 -2.19 -1.20
CA ASN A 285 7.83 -1.11 -1.80
C ASN A 285 7.13 -0.30 -0.69
N MET A 286 6.75 0.93 -1.01
CA MET A 286 5.95 1.79 -0.16
C MET A 286 4.64 2.13 -0.86
N ALA A 287 3.54 1.99 -0.12
CA ALA A 287 2.28 2.62 -0.42
C ALA A 287 2.20 3.90 0.43
N ALA A 288 1.87 5.03 -0.19
CA ALA A 288 1.80 6.32 0.49
C ALA A 288 0.58 7.13 0.04
N ILE A 289 -0.01 7.88 0.97
CA ILE A 289 -1.15 8.77 0.73
C ILE A 289 -0.99 10.05 1.57
N MET A 290 -1.37 11.19 1.01
CA MET A 290 -1.31 12.50 1.65
C MET A 290 -2.54 13.30 1.25
N LEU A 291 -3.22 13.87 2.24
CA LEU A 291 -4.26 14.87 1.97
C LEU A 291 -3.59 16.16 1.51
N ASN A 292 -4.04 16.72 0.38
CA ASN A 292 -3.55 18.01 -0.11
C ASN A 292 -3.94 19.12 0.88
N PRO A 293 -3.11 20.17 1.03
CA PRO A 293 -3.56 21.43 1.62
C PRO A 293 -4.88 21.87 0.99
N ALA A 294 -5.78 22.45 1.79
CA ALA A 294 -6.95 23.12 1.21
C ALA A 294 -6.45 24.18 0.22
N GLU A 295 -7.07 24.27 -0.95
CA GLU A 295 -6.81 25.39 -1.85
C GLU A 295 -7.19 26.68 -1.09
N GLU A 296 -6.23 27.59 -0.90
CA GLU A 296 -6.56 28.94 -0.48
C GLU A 296 -7.47 29.52 -1.57
N GLU A 297 -8.71 29.88 -1.23
CA GLU A 297 -9.57 30.67 -2.10
C GLU A 297 -8.78 31.92 -2.51
N ARG A 298 -8.34 31.96 -3.77
CA ARG A 298 -7.69 33.11 -4.39
C ARG A 298 -8.71 34.13 -4.86
#